data_AF-A0A7S0MQA4-F1
#
_entry.id   AF-A0A7S0MQA4-F1
#
_cell.length_a   1.000
_cell.length_b   1.000
_cell.length_c   1.000
_cell.angle_alpha   90.00
_cell.angle_beta   90.00
_cell.angle_gamma   90.00
#
_symmetry.space_group_name_H-M   'P 1'
#
loop_
_entity.id
_entity.type
_entity.pdbx_description
1 polymer ?
#
loop_
_entity_poly.entity_id
_entity_poly.type
_entity_poly.pdbx_seq_one_letter_code
_entity_poly.pdbx_strand_id
1 'polypeptide(L)'
;GAGIATFVSTGVVTYLAQEQATAACANVQEAARDAADAELLTLPRVMGHPVSIAAPFATLAAVSSNSSYEDRSFVHITSAPGGEPELYFGVLDGHGGSECAEFAYPLLSVAATQMLADQGPGPHSAEAMEEAIVKGFLRVEEAWTSTLKDEWLRQPNCQTYGPPGTERLSSVGTCVLMALVHRGDLLIANAGDSRAVLGQRG
;
A
#
# COMPACT_ATOMS: atom_id res chain seq x y z
N GLY A 1 -4.93 -2.22 29.22
CA GLY A 1 -3.83 -2.63 28.32
C GLY A 1 -3.74 -1.59 27.24
N ALA A 2 -2.56 -1.01 27.00
CA ALA A 2 -2.38 -0.09 25.89
C ALA A 2 -2.55 -0.87 24.59
N GLY A 3 -3.45 -0.42 23.71
CA GLY A 3 -3.68 -1.03 22.41
C GLY A 3 -2.49 -0.77 21.50
N ILE A 4 -2.07 -1.77 20.74
CA ILE A 4 -1.13 -1.60 19.63
C ILE A 4 -1.86 -0.81 18.55
N ALA A 5 -1.28 0.28 18.05
CA ALA A 5 -1.79 1.00 16.90
C ALA A 5 -1.80 0.06 15.69
N THR A 6 -2.99 -0.18 15.14
CA THR A 6 -3.21 -0.96 13.92
C THR A 6 -3.65 -0.01 12.81
N PHE A 7 -3.10 -0.18 11.61
CA PHE A 7 -3.42 0.66 10.45
C PHE A 7 -4.72 0.24 9.75
N VAL A 8 -5.27 -0.94 10.04
CA VAL A 8 -6.59 -1.41 9.55
C VAL A 8 -7.70 -1.27 10.60
N SER A 9 -7.47 -0.56 11.72
CA SER A 9 -8.48 -0.41 12.81
C SER A 9 -9.84 0.13 12.35
N THR A 10 -9.87 0.90 11.26
CA THR A 10 -11.09 1.47 10.67
C THR A 10 -11.76 0.58 9.61
N GLY A 11 -11.16 -0.58 9.29
CA GLY A 11 -11.54 -1.41 8.15
C GLY A 11 -10.96 -0.90 6.82
N VAL A 12 -10.97 -1.79 5.82
CA VAL A 12 -10.62 -1.47 4.43
C VAL A 12 -11.92 -1.28 3.66
N VAL A 13 -12.08 -0.14 2.98
CA VAL A 13 -13.20 0.14 2.10
C VAL A 13 -12.73 0.09 0.65
N THR A 14 -13.42 -0.70 -0.16
CA THR A 14 -13.11 -1.00 -1.56
C THR A 14 -14.14 -0.37 -2.51
N TYR A 15 -13.67 0.19 -3.62
CA TYR A 15 -14.51 0.77 -4.68
C TYR A 15 -14.06 0.23 -6.04
N LEU A 16 -15.00 -0.12 -6.91
CA LEU A 16 -14.74 -0.62 -8.26
C LEU A 16 -15.22 0.39 -9.31
N ALA A 17 -14.39 0.68 -10.31
CA ALA A 17 -14.74 1.44 -11.50
C ALA A 17 -14.42 0.63 -12.78
N GLN A 18 -15.47 0.17 -13.46
CA GLN A 18 -15.40 -0.80 -14.58
C GLN A 18 -15.37 -0.17 -15.99
N GLU A 19 -15.89 1.05 -16.19
CA GLU A 19 -15.99 1.68 -17.53
C GLU A 19 -15.04 2.87 -17.74
N GLN A 20 -14.52 3.46 -16.68
CA GLN A 20 -13.67 4.66 -16.76
C GLN A 20 -12.16 4.33 -16.82
N ALA A 21 -11.79 3.08 -16.56
CA ALA A 21 -10.39 2.66 -16.45
C ALA A 21 -9.83 1.98 -17.72
N THR A 22 -10.64 1.76 -18.75
CA THR A 22 -10.20 1.06 -19.99
C THR A 22 -9.03 1.76 -20.68
N ALA A 23 -9.05 3.10 -20.75
CA ALA A 23 -7.96 3.88 -21.34
C ALA A 23 -6.68 3.83 -20.48
N ALA A 24 -6.82 3.85 -19.15
CA ALA A 24 -5.69 3.65 -18.24
C ALA A 24 -5.09 2.26 -18.44
N CYS A 25 -5.93 1.22 -18.54
CA CYS A 25 -5.50 -0.15 -18.76
C CYS A 25 -4.75 -0.37 -20.07
N ALA A 26 -5.12 0.32 -21.16
CA ALA A 26 -4.36 0.25 -22.41
C ALA A 26 -2.91 0.72 -22.23
N ASN A 27 -2.71 1.83 -21.51
CA ASN A 27 -1.37 2.34 -21.20
C ASN A 27 -0.62 1.40 -20.24
N VAL A 28 -1.33 0.76 -19.29
CA VAL A 28 -0.74 -0.26 -18.40
C VAL A 28 -0.24 -1.46 -19.18
N GLN A 29 -1.04 -1.98 -20.13
CA GLN A 29 -0.65 -3.11 -20.96
C GLN A 29 0.58 -2.83 -21.81
N GLU A 30 0.72 -1.61 -22.32
CA GLU A 30 1.91 -1.19 -23.06
C GLU A 30 3.14 -1.18 -22.16
N ALA A 31 3.04 -0.57 -20.97
CA ALA A 31 4.18 -0.47 -20.07
C ALA A 31 4.60 -1.80 -19.42
N ALA A 32 3.64 -2.66 -19.09
CA ALA A 32 3.95 -3.98 -18.54
C ALA A 32 4.57 -4.93 -19.58
N ARG A 33 4.40 -4.67 -20.89
CA ARG A 33 5.15 -5.39 -21.93
C ARG A 33 6.63 -5.00 -21.95
N ASP A 34 6.94 -3.76 -21.57
CA ASP A 34 8.31 -3.25 -21.51
C ASP A 34 8.98 -3.60 -20.17
N ALA A 35 8.21 -3.75 -19.09
CA ALA A 35 8.67 -4.22 -17.78
C ALA A 35 8.73 -5.76 -17.74
N ALA A 36 9.84 -6.34 -18.22
CA ALA A 36 10.05 -7.80 -18.17
C ALA A 36 10.16 -8.37 -16.74
N ASP A 37 10.37 -7.51 -15.73
CA ASP A 37 10.48 -7.82 -14.31
C ASP A 37 9.58 -6.88 -13.49
N ALA A 38 9.17 -7.30 -12.28
CA ALA A 38 8.40 -6.46 -11.38
C ALA A 38 9.21 -5.21 -10.96
N GLU A 39 8.60 -4.03 -11.10
CA GLU A 39 9.25 -2.73 -10.86
C GLU A 39 8.49 -1.94 -9.79
N LEU A 40 9.12 -1.76 -8.62
CA LEU A 40 8.60 -0.92 -7.53
C LEU A 40 9.27 0.45 -7.56
N LEU A 41 8.54 1.46 -8.03
CA LEU A 41 8.94 2.86 -8.02
C LEU A 41 8.48 3.52 -6.72
N THR A 42 9.40 4.20 -6.04
CA THR A 42 9.11 4.95 -4.82
C THR A 42 9.90 6.25 -4.78
N LEU A 43 9.38 7.22 -4.01
CA LEU A 43 10.09 8.45 -3.75
C LEU A 43 11.07 8.27 -2.59
N PRO A 44 12.29 8.83 -2.68
CA PRO A 44 13.18 8.88 -1.52
C PRO A 44 12.53 9.70 -0.41
N ARG A 45 13.01 9.49 0.83
CA ARG A 45 12.54 10.26 1.99
C ARG A 45 12.74 11.77 1.72
N VAL A 46 11.66 12.53 1.74
CA VAL A 46 11.68 13.96 1.38
C VAL A 46 12.09 14.79 2.59
N MET A 47 13.20 15.51 2.48
CA MET A 47 13.67 16.42 3.54
C MET A 47 13.76 17.85 2.99
N GLY A 48 12.74 18.66 3.29
CA GLY A 48 12.66 20.07 2.88
C GLY A 48 12.16 20.29 1.45
N HIS A 49 12.95 19.93 0.44
CA HIS A 49 12.62 20.25 -0.96
C HIS A 49 11.66 19.24 -1.59
N PRO A 50 10.68 19.68 -2.41
CA PRO A 50 9.82 18.78 -3.16
C PRO A 50 10.61 17.81 -4.04
N VAL A 51 10.17 16.56 -4.11
CA VAL A 51 10.73 15.52 -4.99
C VAL A 51 9.62 14.98 -5.87
N SER A 52 9.94 14.72 -7.14
CA SER A 52 9.02 14.10 -8.08
C SER A 52 9.72 13.09 -8.98
N ILE A 53 9.01 12.03 -9.35
CA ILE A 53 9.41 11.06 -10.37
C ILE A 53 8.28 11.00 -11.40
N ALA A 54 8.65 11.11 -12.68
CA ALA A 54 7.78 10.82 -13.80
C ALA A 54 8.07 9.39 -14.29
N ALA A 55 7.07 8.54 -14.25
CA ALA A 55 7.07 7.22 -14.87
C ALA A 55 6.18 7.25 -16.13
N PRO A 56 6.27 6.27 -17.05
CA PRO A 56 5.58 6.34 -18.35
C PRO A 56 4.07 6.62 -18.28
N PHE A 57 3.38 6.17 -17.23
CA PHE A 57 1.93 6.33 -17.03
C PHE A 57 1.57 6.80 -15.61
N ALA A 58 2.56 7.27 -14.84
CA ALA A 58 2.37 7.72 -13.47
C ALA A 58 3.27 8.91 -13.15
N THR A 59 2.84 9.78 -12.25
CA THR A 59 3.72 10.78 -11.64
C THR A 59 3.54 10.69 -10.14
N LEU A 60 4.67 10.58 -9.45
CA LEU A 60 4.74 10.63 -8.00
C LEU A 60 5.38 11.97 -7.63
N ALA A 61 4.78 12.69 -6.69
CA ALA A 61 5.36 13.90 -6.14
C ALA A 61 5.10 13.94 -4.63
N ALA A 62 6.09 14.39 -3.87
CA ALA A 62 5.97 14.58 -2.44
C ALA A 62 6.67 15.86 -2.00
N VAL A 63 6.10 16.49 -0.98
CA VAL A 63 6.65 17.64 -0.27
C VAL A 63 6.54 17.36 1.22
N SER A 64 7.58 17.68 1.98
CA SER A 64 7.56 17.47 3.43
C SER A 64 7.13 18.75 4.13
N SER A 65 6.14 18.65 5.01
CA SER A 65 5.73 19.71 5.95
C SER A 65 6.26 19.50 7.37
N ASN A 66 6.66 18.27 7.69
CA ASN A 66 7.02 17.85 9.04
C ASN A 66 8.54 17.76 9.17
N SER A 67 9.09 17.92 10.38
CA SER A 67 10.52 17.72 10.63
C SER A 67 10.97 16.28 10.38
N SER A 68 10.05 15.32 10.51
CA SER A 68 10.16 13.93 10.07
C SER A 68 9.15 13.68 8.95
N TYR A 69 9.61 13.25 7.78
CA TYR A 69 8.72 12.86 6.67
C TYR A 69 8.15 11.45 6.91
N GLU A 70 6.85 11.40 7.23
CA GLU A 70 6.13 10.20 7.65
C GLU A 70 5.42 9.51 6.48
N ASP A 71 5.00 10.27 5.46
CA ASP A 71 4.29 9.77 4.28
C ASP A 71 5.15 8.84 3.41
N ARG A 72 4.51 7.88 2.73
CA ARG A 72 5.13 7.09 1.67
C ARG A 72 4.21 7.01 0.46
N SER A 73 4.82 6.79 -0.70
CA SER A 73 4.07 6.56 -1.94
C SER A 73 4.81 5.56 -2.81
N PHE A 74 4.06 4.77 -3.58
CA PHE A 74 4.63 3.83 -4.53
C PHE A 74 3.80 3.69 -5.80
N VAL A 75 4.49 3.29 -6.86
CA VAL A 75 3.90 2.70 -8.07
C VAL A 75 4.56 1.34 -8.24
N HIS A 76 3.79 0.28 -8.38
CA HIS A 76 4.33 -1.06 -8.58
C HIS A 76 3.73 -1.69 -9.83
N ILE A 77 4.60 -1.97 -10.80
CA ILE A 77 4.25 -2.71 -12.01
C ILE A 77 4.64 -4.16 -11.76
N THR A 78 3.69 -5.07 -11.85
CA THR A 78 3.93 -6.50 -11.69
C THR A 78 3.04 -7.29 -12.63
N SER A 79 3.19 -8.61 -12.62
CA SER A 79 2.30 -9.52 -13.35
C SER A 79 1.54 -10.40 -12.37
N ALA A 80 0.25 -10.53 -12.62
CA ALA A 80 -0.60 -11.54 -12.02
C ALA A 80 -0.05 -12.95 -12.31
N PRO A 81 -0.37 -13.92 -11.45
CA PRO A 81 -0.24 -15.36 -11.70
C PRO A 81 -1.01 -15.78 -12.96
N GLY A 82 -0.33 -15.75 -14.10
CA GLY A 82 -0.94 -15.87 -15.42
C GLY A 82 -0.31 -14.96 -16.48
N GLY A 83 0.54 -14.02 -16.06
CA GLY A 83 1.27 -13.10 -16.95
C GLY A 83 0.48 -11.85 -17.33
N GLU A 84 -0.74 -11.69 -16.81
CA GLU A 84 -1.53 -10.50 -17.02
C GLU A 84 -0.98 -9.34 -16.18
N PRO A 85 -0.89 -8.12 -16.73
CA PRO A 85 -0.28 -7.01 -16.02
C PRO A 85 -1.16 -6.51 -14.87
N GLU A 86 -0.51 -6.20 -13.76
CA GLU A 86 -1.11 -5.53 -12.60
C GLU A 86 -0.33 -4.24 -12.32
N LEU A 87 -1.07 -3.16 -12.13
CA LEU A 87 -0.48 -1.89 -11.75
C LEU A 87 -1.07 -1.39 -10.45
N TYR A 88 -0.21 -1.24 -9.44
CA TYR A 88 -0.59 -0.69 -8.16
C TYR A 88 -0.09 0.74 -7.99
N PHE A 89 -0.91 1.56 -7.36
CA PHE A 89 -0.53 2.87 -6.85
C PHE A 89 -0.84 2.91 -5.36
N GLY A 90 0.03 3.51 -4.57
CA GLY A 90 -0.20 3.64 -3.13
C GLY A 90 0.22 4.98 -2.59
N VAL A 91 -0.57 5.51 -1.66
CA VAL A 91 -0.24 6.64 -0.79
C VAL A 91 -0.48 6.20 0.65
N LEU A 92 0.49 6.49 1.50
CA LEU A 92 0.47 6.18 2.92
C LEU A 92 0.76 7.47 3.68
N ASP A 93 -0.14 7.82 4.59
CA ASP A 93 0.02 8.98 5.49
C ASP A 93 0.41 8.45 6.87
N GLY A 94 1.70 8.54 7.20
CA GLY A 94 2.22 8.04 8.47
C GLY A 94 1.92 9.02 9.61
N HIS A 95 1.62 8.49 10.80
CA HIS A 95 1.38 9.32 11.98
C HIS A 95 2.02 8.74 13.24
N GLY A 96 2.64 9.62 14.03
CA GLY A 96 3.38 9.24 15.25
C GLY A 96 4.80 8.73 14.95
N GLY A 97 5.16 8.65 13.67
CA GLY A 97 6.42 8.15 13.14
C GLY A 97 6.25 7.63 11.69
N SER A 98 7.36 7.39 11.00
CA SER A 98 7.34 6.87 9.61
C SER A 98 7.43 5.36 9.55
N GLU A 99 7.69 4.69 10.67
CA GLU A 99 8.12 3.30 10.74
C GLU A 99 7.03 2.35 10.20
N CYS A 100 5.76 2.62 10.50
CA CYS A 100 4.65 1.82 9.99
C CYS A 100 4.46 2.00 8.47
N ALA A 101 4.49 3.24 7.98
CA ALA A 101 4.40 3.53 6.55
C ALA A 101 5.59 2.91 5.77
N GLU A 102 6.81 2.99 6.32
CA GLU A 102 8.02 2.37 5.76
C GLU A 102 7.95 0.84 5.71
N PHE A 103 7.34 0.22 6.72
CA PHE A 103 7.14 -1.21 6.76
C PHE A 103 6.08 -1.66 5.74
N ALA A 104 4.98 -0.93 5.64
CA ALA A 104 3.81 -1.36 4.86
C ALA A 104 3.98 -1.16 3.35
N TYR A 105 4.55 -0.03 2.90
CA TYR A 105 4.54 0.33 1.47
C TYR A 105 5.15 -0.72 0.52
N PRO A 106 6.28 -1.42 0.83
CA PRO A 106 6.84 -2.40 -0.11
C PRO A 106 6.10 -3.74 -0.08
N LEU A 107 5.23 -3.97 0.91
CA LEU A 107 4.58 -5.25 1.14
C LEU A 107 3.15 -5.31 0.61
N LEU A 108 2.42 -4.19 0.60
CA LEU A 108 0.99 -4.15 0.28
C LEU A 108 0.64 -4.76 -1.08
N SER A 109 1.28 -4.27 -2.15
CA SER A 109 1.03 -4.78 -3.51
C SER A 109 1.48 -6.23 -3.69
N VAL A 110 2.59 -6.61 -3.04
CA VAL A 110 3.12 -7.98 -3.11
C VAL A 110 2.15 -8.95 -2.42
N ALA A 111 1.66 -8.59 -1.24
CA ALA A 111 0.67 -9.37 -0.51
C ALA A 111 -0.63 -9.49 -1.31
N ALA A 112 -1.14 -8.40 -1.88
CA ALA A 112 -2.35 -8.44 -2.72
C ALA A 112 -2.18 -9.36 -3.95
N THR A 113 -1.04 -9.25 -4.65
CA THR A 113 -0.70 -10.12 -5.80
C THR A 113 -0.66 -11.60 -5.38
N GLN A 114 -0.05 -11.90 -4.23
CA GLN A 114 -0.01 -13.26 -3.68
C GLN A 114 -1.40 -13.79 -3.31
N MET A 115 -2.24 -12.96 -2.68
CA MET A 115 -3.60 -13.35 -2.32
C MET A 115 -4.49 -13.58 -3.56
N LEU A 116 -4.23 -12.89 -4.67
CA LEU A 116 -4.82 -13.20 -5.97
C LEU A 116 -4.32 -14.55 -6.49
N ALA A 117 -3.01 -14.81 -6.42
CA ALA A 117 -2.40 -16.09 -6.81
C ALA A 117 -3.02 -17.30 -6.15
N ASP A 118 -3.25 -17.18 -4.85
CA ASP A 118 -3.77 -18.27 -4.02
C ASP A 118 -5.21 -18.65 -4.41
N GLN A 119 -5.93 -17.79 -5.14
CA GLN A 119 -7.26 -18.09 -5.66
C GLN A 119 -7.23 -18.94 -6.94
N GLY A 120 -6.04 -19.19 -7.50
CA GLY A 120 -5.83 -20.06 -8.66
C GLY A 120 -5.65 -19.30 -9.97
N PRO A 121 -5.28 -20.02 -11.06
CA PRO A 121 -5.00 -19.39 -12.34
C PRO A 121 -6.27 -18.96 -13.07
N GLY A 122 -6.16 -17.90 -13.87
CA GLY A 122 -7.21 -17.47 -14.80
C GLY A 122 -7.77 -16.08 -14.48
N PRO A 123 -8.85 -15.66 -15.15
CA PRO A 123 -9.50 -14.38 -14.85
C PRO A 123 -10.07 -14.37 -13.43
N HIS A 124 -9.65 -13.39 -12.63
CA HIS A 124 -10.28 -13.08 -11.35
C HIS A 124 -11.48 -12.15 -11.57
N SER A 125 -12.55 -12.35 -10.81
CA SER A 125 -13.67 -11.41 -10.77
C SER A 125 -13.32 -10.17 -9.93
N ALA A 126 -14.16 -9.14 -9.97
CA ALA A 126 -13.97 -7.97 -9.13
C ALA A 126 -14.02 -8.31 -7.63
N GLU A 127 -14.91 -9.22 -7.24
CA GLU A 127 -15.05 -9.69 -5.86
C GLU A 127 -13.81 -10.47 -5.41
N ALA A 128 -13.23 -11.27 -6.30
CA ALA A 128 -11.98 -11.99 -6.06
C ALA A 128 -10.79 -11.03 -5.85
N MET A 129 -10.70 -9.97 -6.67
CA MET A 129 -9.70 -8.92 -6.52
C MET A 129 -9.88 -8.12 -5.23
N GLU A 130 -11.12 -7.76 -4.90
CA GLU A 130 -11.47 -7.10 -3.65
C GLU A 130 -11.05 -7.94 -2.43
N GLU A 131 -11.42 -9.23 -2.42
CA GLU A 131 -11.06 -10.16 -1.34
C GLU A 131 -9.54 -10.28 -1.19
N ALA A 132 -8.81 -10.36 -2.30
CA ALA A 132 -7.35 -10.45 -2.27
C ALA A 132 -6.69 -9.19 -1.70
N ILE A 133 -7.18 -8.00 -2.08
CA ILE A 133 -6.66 -6.74 -1.54
C ILE A 133 -6.93 -6.67 -0.03
N VAL A 134 -8.14 -6.99 0.41
CA VAL A 134 -8.49 -7.00 1.84
C VAL A 134 -7.60 -7.98 2.61
N LYS A 135 -7.43 -9.20 2.10
CA LYS A 135 -6.51 -10.19 2.70
C LYS A 135 -5.06 -9.72 2.71
N GLY A 136 -4.62 -9.04 1.66
CA GLY A 136 -3.28 -8.46 1.56
C GLY A 136 -3.03 -7.42 2.66
N PHE A 137 -3.98 -6.50 2.87
CA PHE A 137 -3.92 -5.52 3.95
C PHE A 137 -3.84 -6.19 5.33
N LEU A 138 -4.74 -7.16 5.58
CA LEU A 138 -4.76 -7.91 6.84
C LEU A 138 -3.45 -8.68 7.07
N ARG A 139 -2.85 -9.22 6.01
CA ARG A 139 -1.56 -9.92 6.08
C ARG A 139 -0.42 -8.99 6.48
N VAL A 140 -0.37 -7.78 5.90
CA VAL A 140 0.65 -6.78 6.26
C VAL A 140 0.44 -6.27 7.70
N GLU A 141 -0.81 -6.10 8.13
CA GLU A 141 -1.17 -5.73 9.51
C GLU A 141 -0.74 -6.79 10.52
N GLU A 142 -1.02 -8.06 10.22
CA GLU A 142 -0.59 -9.17 11.06
C GLU A 142 0.93 -9.23 11.19
N ALA A 143 1.66 -9.01 10.08
CA ALA A 143 3.12 -8.97 10.07
C ALA A 143 3.69 -7.81 10.89
N TRP A 144 3.10 -6.61 10.77
CA TRP A 144 3.46 -5.45 11.59
C TRP A 144 3.24 -5.73 13.08
N THR A 145 2.03 -6.17 13.44
CA THR A 145 1.67 -6.46 14.84
C THR A 145 2.54 -7.56 15.43
N SER A 146 2.89 -8.58 14.65
CA SER A 146 3.79 -9.66 15.10
C SER A 146 5.19 -9.15 15.37
N THR A 147 5.72 -8.27 14.51
CA THR A 147 7.02 -7.62 14.70
C THR A 147 7.06 -6.82 16.00
N LEU A 148 6.00 -6.07 16.31
CA LEU A 148 5.90 -5.31 17.55
C LEU A 148 5.82 -6.20 18.80
N LYS A 149 5.10 -7.34 18.71
CA LYS A 149 5.02 -8.32 19.81
C LYS A 149 6.38 -8.98 20.07
N ASP A 150 7.09 -9.39 19.03
CA ASP A 150 8.39 -10.03 19.18
C ASP A 150 9.43 -9.08 19.78
N GLU A 151 9.45 -7.82 19.34
CA GLU A 151 10.31 -6.79 19.92
C GLU A 151 9.95 -6.51 21.40
N TRP A 152 8.65 -6.47 21.71
CA TRP A 152 8.16 -6.30 23.07
C TRP A 152 8.52 -7.49 23.99
N LEU A 153 8.43 -8.73 23.48
CA LEU A 153 8.71 -9.96 24.22
C LEU A 153 10.22 -10.24 24.41
N ARG A 154 11.09 -9.76 23.52
CA ARG A 154 12.55 -9.96 23.62
C ARG A 154 13.23 -9.17 24.75
N GLN A 155 12.52 -8.27 25.44
CA GLN A 155 13.09 -7.43 26.50
C GLN A 155 12.35 -7.61 27.85
N PRO A 156 12.62 -8.71 28.59
CA PRO A 156 11.77 -9.20 29.69
C PRO A 156 11.75 -8.37 31.00
N ASN A 157 12.40 -7.20 31.07
CA ASN A 157 12.64 -6.51 32.35
C ASN A 157 11.82 -5.23 32.58
N CYS A 158 10.74 -4.98 31.83
CA CYS A 158 9.88 -3.81 32.08
C CYS A 158 8.46 -4.22 32.46
N GLN A 159 8.26 -4.48 33.76
CA GLN A 159 6.93 -4.42 34.37
C GLN A 159 6.62 -2.94 34.57
N THR A 160 5.48 -2.49 34.03
CA THR A 160 4.99 -1.09 33.92
C THR A 160 5.63 -0.28 32.78
N TYR A 161 4.86 -0.17 31.68
CA TYR A 161 5.21 0.48 30.40
C TYR A 161 6.36 -0.22 29.66
N GLY A 162 6.32 -0.28 28.33
CA GLY A 162 7.38 -0.93 27.55
C GLY A 162 8.74 -0.25 27.76
N PRO A 163 9.86 -0.81 27.27
CA PRO A 163 11.15 -0.13 27.35
C PRO A 163 11.07 1.27 26.72
N PRO A 164 11.87 2.24 27.23
CA PRO A 164 11.97 3.57 26.63
C PRO A 164 12.28 3.44 25.13
N GLY A 165 11.33 3.86 24.27
CA GLY A 165 11.46 3.80 22.81
C GLY A 165 10.56 2.79 22.08
N THR A 166 10.13 1.67 22.67
CA THR A 166 9.15 0.76 22.01
C THR A 166 7.71 1.17 22.25
N GLU A 167 7.46 1.90 23.34
CA GLU A 167 6.22 2.66 23.56
C GLU A 167 5.88 3.56 22.37
N ARG A 168 6.91 4.13 21.71
CA ARG A 168 6.75 4.93 20.50
C ARG A 168 6.21 4.08 19.35
N LEU A 169 6.82 2.93 19.04
CA LEU A 169 6.42 2.08 17.91
C LEU A 169 4.99 1.55 18.03
N SER A 170 4.54 1.25 19.25
CA SER A 170 3.15 0.84 19.49
C SER A 170 2.12 1.94 19.26
N SER A 171 2.56 3.20 19.15
CA SER A 171 1.72 4.38 18.87
C SER A 171 1.86 4.90 17.43
N VAL A 172 2.76 4.32 16.63
CA VAL A 172 2.94 4.68 15.21
C VAL A 172 1.89 3.95 14.37
N GLY A 173 1.29 4.64 13.42
CA GLY A 173 0.39 4.06 12.43
C GLY A 173 0.55 4.73 11.07
N THR A 174 -0.29 4.30 10.12
CA THR A 174 -0.36 4.91 8.80
C THR A 174 -1.78 4.76 8.25
N CYS A 175 -2.30 5.78 7.57
CA CYS A 175 -3.39 5.58 6.62
C CYS A 175 -2.83 4.91 5.37
N VAL A 176 -3.67 4.19 4.62
CA VAL A 176 -3.31 3.54 3.36
C VAL A 176 -4.42 3.74 2.34
N LEU A 177 -4.07 4.34 1.21
CA LEU A 177 -4.87 4.35 -0.01
C LEU A 177 -4.10 3.59 -1.08
N MET A 178 -4.70 2.54 -1.64
CA MET A 178 -4.11 1.74 -2.71
C MET A 178 -5.09 1.59 -3.87
N ALA A 179 -4.61 1.82 -5.09
CA ALA A 179 -5.34 1.53 -6.31
C ALA A 179 -4.72 0.30 -7.01
N LEU A 180 -5.55 -0.59 -7.54
CA LEU A 180 -5.17 -1.65 -8.46
C LEU A 180 -5.84 -1.40 -9.81
N VAL A 181 -5.04 -1.36 -10.87
CA VAL A 181 -5.50 -1.39 -12.26
C VAL A 181 -5.18 -2.76 -12.84
N HIS A 182 -6.21 -3.51 -13.22
CA HIS A 182 -6.07 -4.85 -13.78
C HIS A 182 -7.20 -5.12 -14.78
N ARG A 183 -6.86 -5.53 -16.02
CA ARG A 183 -7.82 -6.01 -17.04
C ARG A 183 -9.04 -5.11 -17.35
N GLY A 184 -8.90 -3.79 -17.22
CA GLY A 184 -10.01 -2.86 -17.46
C GLY A 184 -10.67 -2.38 -16.16
N ASP A 185 -10.40 -3.05 -15.05
CA ASP A 185 -10.93 -2.73 -13.73
C ASP A 185 -9.97 -1.80 -12.97
N LEU A 186 -10.54 -0.80 -12.29
CA LEU A 186 -9.87 0.00 -11.28
C LEU A 186 -10.51 -0.27 -9.92
N LEU A 187 -9.73 -0.84 -9.00
CA LEU A 187 -10.12 -1.03 -7.61
C LEU A 187 -9.38 -0.03 -6.73
N ILE A 188 -10.10 0.64 -5.84
CA ILE A 188 -9.53 1.53 -4.82
C ILE A 188 -9.80 0.95 -3.45
N ALA A 189 -8.76 0.61 -2.69
CA ALA A 189 -8.84 0.24 -1.29
C ALA A 189 -8.34 1.39 -0.42
N ASN A 190 -9.13 1.76 0.59
CA ASN A 190 -8.80 2.83 1.52
C ASN A 190 -8.97 2.37 2.98
N ALA A 191 -7.95 2.61 3.78
CA ALA A 191 -7.95 2.44 5.24
C ALA A 191 -7.42 3.75 5.85
N GLY A 192 -8.33 4.58 6.36
CA GLY A 192 -8.01 5.92 6.87
C GLY A 192 -8.65 7.04 6.04
N ASP A 193 -8.04 8.23 6.05
CA ASP A 193 -8.60 9.48 5.54
C ASP A 193 -7.95 10.02 4.26
N SER A 194 -6.98 9.28 3.70
CA SER A 194 -6.49 9.51 2.34
C SER A 194 -7.61 9.36 1.30
N ARG A 195 -7.43 9.94 0.10
CA ARG A 195 -8.50 10.02 -0.91
C ARG A 195 -8.01 9.85 -2.34
N ALA A 196 -8.72 9.03 -3.10
CA ALA A 196 -8.61 8.95 -4.56
C ALA A 196 -9.70 9.82 -5.24
N VAL A 197 -9.36 10.39 -6.38
CA VAL A 197 -10.30 11.15 -7.24
C VAL A 197 -10.13 10.67 -8.68
N LEU A 198 -11.25 10.36 -9.34
CA LEU A 198 -11.27 9.96 -10.74
C LEU A 198 -11.78 11.11 -11.60
N GLY A 199 -10.91 11.62 -12.48
CA GLY A 199 -11.25 12.66 -13.45
C GLY A 199 -11.77 12.04 -14.75
N GLN A 200 -12.95 12.47 -15.20
CA GLN A 200 -13.50 12.07 -16.50
C GLN A 200 -13.45 13.26 -17.47
N ARG A 201 -12.92 13.03 -18.68
CA ARG A 201 -13.02 13.99 -19.77
C ARG A 201 -14.45 13.97 -20.31
N GLY A 202 -15.12 15.12 -20.26
CA GLY A 202 -16.44 15.34 -20.87
C GLY A 202 -16.40 15.42 -22.38
#